data_AF-A0A8H4EGE4-F1
#
_entry.id   AF-A0A8H4EGE4-F1
#
_cell.length_a   1.000
_cell.length_b   1.000
_cell.length_c   1.000
_cell.angle_alpha   90.00
_cell.angle_beta   90.00
_cell.angle_gamma   90.00
#
_symmetry.space_group_name_H-M   'P 1'
#
loop_
_entity.id
_entity.type
_entity.pdbx_description
1 polymer ?
#
loop_
_entity_poly.entity_id
_entity_poly.type
_entity_poly.pdbx_seq_one_letter_code
_entity_poly.pdbx_strand_id
1 'polypeptide(L)'
;MLLGPRTFDNKHGYYVITPLERENGTTVLVKRGWISKDKAGLSTRKNNQFEEIVNIEGVLKSPEKKHWFTPKNNPNRNEWLWTDLETMAEITGAQPVMIEQNLGGSPYLINQMIEDGIPVGKIPSVDLRNTHLQYAITWYSLSIATSVMFYILMKKPPTGHFKRKVMQG
;
A
#
# COMPACT_ATOMS: atom_id res chain seq x y z
N MET A 1 -14.10 -13.74 -7.32
CA MET A 1 -12.73 -14.05 -7.83
C MET A 1 -11.74 -14.07 -6.66
N LEU A 2 -10.65 -14.82 -6.78
CA LEU A 2 -9.57 -14.89 -5.78
C LEU A 2 -8.27 -14.34 -6.37
N LEU A 3 -7.69 -13.35 -5.70
CA LEU A 3 -6.44 -12.70 -6.09
C LEU A 3 -5.32 -13.13 -5.13
N GLY A 4 -4.33 -13.89 -5.60
CA GLY A 4 -3.20 -14.33 -4.79
C GLY A 4 -2.26 -15.31 -5.49
N PRO A 5 -1.33 -15.93 -4.76
CA PRO A 5 -1.25 -16.01 -3.30
C PRO A 5 -0.94 -14.67 -2.61
N ARG A 6 -1.49 -14.46 -1.40
CA ARG A 6 -1.25 -13.30 -0.54
C ARG A 6 -1.05 -13.74 0.91
N THR A 7 -0.18 -13.03 1.62
CA THR A 7 0.07 -13.30 3.04
C THR A 7 -0.55 -12.20 3.89
N PHE A 8 -1.23 -12.59 4.97
CA PHE A 8 -1.70 -11.70 6.02
C PHE A 8 -1.36 -12.34 7.36
N ASP A 9 -0.69 -11.59 8.24
CA ASP A 9 -0.26 -12.08 9.57
C ASP A 9 0.42 -13.46 9.52
N ASN A 10 1.42 -13.62 8.64
CA ASN A 10 2.14 -14.87 8.37
C ASN A 10 1.29 -16.08 7.91
N LYS A 11 0.01 -15.88 7.57
CA LYS A 11 -0.87 -16.91 7.01
C LYS A 11 -1.04 -16.72 5.52
N HIS A 12 -1.07 -17.83 4.78
CA HIS A 12 -1.31 -17.83 3.33
C HIS A 12 -2.80 -17.75 3.01
N GLY A 13 -3.13 -17.00 1.96
CA GLY A 13 -4.51 -16.80 1.55
C GLY A 13 -4.64 -16.03 0.26
N TYR A 14 -5.80 -15.41 0.07
CA TYR A 14 -6.19 -14.70 -1.14
C TYR A 14 -6.97 -13.44 -0.79
N TYR A 15 -6.92 -12.43 -1.65
CA TYR A 15 -7.91 -11.36 -1.61
C TYR A 15 -9.17 -11.79 -2.37
N VAL A 16 -10.33 -11.58 -1.74
CA VAL A 16 -11.63 -11.82 -2.37
C VAL A 16 -12.06 -10.56 -3.10
N ILE A 17 -12.29 -10.70 -4.40
CA ILE A 17 -12.88 -9.65 -5.24
C ILE A 17 -14.26 -10.12 -5.67
N THR A 18 -15.27 -9.31 -5.37
CA THR A 18 -16.67 -9.62 -5.67
C THR A 18 -17.26 -8.49 -6.52
N PRO A 19 -17.82 -8.79 -7.70
CA PRO A 19 -18.65 -7.83 -8.42
C PRO A 19 -19.95 -7.61 -7.63
N LEU A 20 -20.28 -6.36 -7.34
CA LEU A 20 -21.53 -5.98 -6.68
C LEU A 20 -22.31 -5.04 -7.59
N GLU A 21 -23.60 -5.33 -7.75
CA GLU A 21 -24.54 -4.48 -8.47
C GLU A 21 -25.03 -3.36 -7.56
N ARG A 22 -25.06 -2.14 -8.10
CA ARG A 22 -25.61 -0.96 -7.44
C ARG A 22 -27.07 -0.79 -7.84
N GLU A 23 -27.84 -0.06 -7.04
CA GLU A 23 -29.26 0.23 -7.31
C GLU A 23 -29.54 0.85 -8.69
N ASN A 24 -28.55 1.53 -9.28
CA ASN A 24 -28.63 2.12 -10.62
C ASN A 24 -28.32 1.14 -11.78
N GLY A 25 -28.17 -0.16 -11.49
CA GLY A 25 -27.86 -1.22 -12.45
C GLY A 25 -26.39 -1.28 -12.88
N THR A 26 -25.51 -0.46 -12.30
CA THR A 26 -24.06 -0.53 -12.59
C THR A 26 -23.38 -1.52 -11.66
N THR A 27 -22.50 -2.36 -12.20
CA THR A 27 -21.70 -3.30 -11.40
C THR A 27 -20.32 -2.71 -11.12
N VAL A 28 -19.85 -2.82 -9.88
CA VAL A 28 -18.53 -2.38 -9.45
C VAL A 28 -17.75 -3.53 -8.83
N LEU A 29 -16.42 -3.51 -8.97
CA LEU A 29 -15.56 -4.51 -8.33
C LEU A 29 -15.22 -4.06 -6.91
N VAL A 30 -15.48 -4.94 -5.94
CA VAL A 30 -15.16 -4.69 -4.53
C VAL A 30 -14.15 -5.71 -4.03
N LYS A 31 -12.98 -5.24 -3.63
CA LYS A 31 -11.98 -6.01 -2.89
C LYS A 31 -12.43 -6.08 -1.42
N ARG A 32 -13.17 -7.15 -1.10
CA ARG A 32 -13.80 -7.39 0.22
C ARG A 32 -12.77 -7.58 1.34
N GLY A 33 -11.61 -8.17 1.03
CA GLY A 33 -10.59 -8.43 2.03
C GLY A 33 -9.80 -9.71 1.81
N TRP A 34 -8.90 -10.01 2.73
CA TRP A 34 -8.10 -11.23 2.75
C TRP A 34 -8.86 -12.39 3.38
N ILE A 35 -8.68 -13.59 2.84
CA ILE A 35 -9.23 -14.84 3.37
C ILE A 35 -8.13 -15.91 3.42
N SER A 36 -8.14 -16.74 4.47
CA SER A 36 -7.20 -17.88 4.58
C SER A 36 -7.37 -18.86 3.43
N LYS A 37 -6.28 -19.51 3.03
CA LYS A 37 -6.27 -20.57 2.00
C LYS A 37 -7.29 -21.67 2.30
N ASP A 38 -7.42 -22.07 3.56
CA ASP A 38 -8.34 -23.13 4.00
C ASP A 38 -9.81 -22.74 3.86
N LYS A 39 -10.08 -21.43 3.74
CA LYS A 39 -11.41 -20.83 3.61
C LYS A 39 -11.70 -20.30 2.20
N ALA A 40 -10.82 -20.59 1.24
CA ALA A 40 -10.93 -20.10 -0.13
C ALA A 40 -12.24 -20.55 -0.81
N GLY A 41 -12.65 -21.81 -0.59
CA GLY A 41 -13.89 -22.36 -1.13
C GLY A 41 -15.15 -21.87 -0.41
N LEU A 42 -16.20 -21.54 -1.15
CA LEU A 42 -17.47 -21.02 -0.59
C LEU A 42 -18.10 -21.99 0.43
N SER A 43 -18.01 -23.29 0.19
CA SER A 43 -18.55 -24.34 1.07
C SER A 43 -17.89 -24.42 2.46
N THR A 44 -16.70 -23.84 2.62
CA THR A 44 -15.93 -23.88 3.88
C THR A 44 -16.22 -22.68 4.80
N ARG A 45 -17.04 -21.73 4.33
CA ARG A 45 -17.38 -20.49 5.03
C ARG A 45 -18.66 -20.69 5.83
N LYS A 46 -18.65 -20.31 7.11
CA LYS A 46 -19.82 -20.46 8.00
C LYS A 46 -21.01 -19.61 7.59
N ASN A 47 -20.75 -18.46 6.97
CA ASN A 47 -21.78 -17.48 6.61
C ASN A 47 -21.81 -17.28 5.09
N ASN A 48 -22.15 -18.33 4.35
CA ASN A 48 -22.26 -18.31 2.88
C ASN A 48 -23.58 -17.69 2.39
N GLN A 49 -24.27 -16.90 3.23
CA GLN A 49 -25.47 -16.20 2.83
C GLN A 49 -25.06 -14.95 2.03
N PHE A 50 -25.45 -14.94 0.75
CA PHE A 50 -25.40 -13.73 -0.05
C PHE A 50 -26.50 -12.82 0.48
N GLU A 51 -26.13 -11.81 1.26
CA GLU A 51 -27.06 -10.74 1.63
C GLU A 51 -27.52 -10.05 0.34
N GLU A 52 -28.84 -9.86 0.20
CA GLU A 52 -29.46 -9.26 -0.98
C GLU A 52 -29.05 -7.78 -1.14
N ILE A 53 -28.83 -7.09 -0.01
CA ILE A 53 -28.38 -5.70 0.05
C ILE A 53 -27.22 -5.60 1.04
N VAL A 54 -26.09 -5.04 0.60
CA VAL A 54 -24.87 -4.89 1.40
C VAL A 54 -24.37 -3.45 1.33
N ASN A 55 -24.12 -2.83 2.48
CA ASN A 55 -23.44 -1.54 2.55
C ASN A 55 -21.92 -1.74 2.58
N ILE A 56 -21.19 -1.06 1.68
CA ILE A 56 -19.73 -1.15 1.57
C ILE A 56 -19.11 0.22 1.78
N GLU A 57 -18.30 0.33 2.83
CA GLU A 57 -17.43 1.48 3.05
C GLU A 57 -16.00 1.13 2.62
N GLY A 58 -15.38 2.00 1.83
CA GLY A 58 -14.07 1.71 1.26
C GLY A 58 -13.47 2.90 0.53
N VAL A 59 -12.26 2.68 0.01
CA VAL A 59 -11.52 3.68 -0.75
C VAL A 59 -11.44 3.24 -2.22
N LEU A 60 -11.65 4.19 -3.12
CA LEU A 60 -11.47 3.97 -4.55
C LEU A 60 -9.98 3.85 -4.86
N LYS A 61 -9.57 2.73 -5.46
CA LYS A 61 -8.17 2.47 -5.78
C LYS A 61 -7.91 2.73 -7.26
N SER A 62 -6.84 3.47 -7.56
CA SER A 62 -6.37 3.60 -8.95
C SER A 62 -5.90 2.24 -9.49
N PRO A 63 -6.11 1.96 -10.78
CA PRO A 63 -5.64 0.72 -11.40
C PRO A 63 -4.12 0.57 -11.28
N GLU A 64 -3.68 -0.65 -10.98
CA GLU A 64 -2.25 -0.97 -10.93
C GLU A 64 -1.69 -1.04 -12.35
N LYS A 65 -0.59 -0.33 -12.61
CA LYS A 65 0.08 -0.38 -13.92
C LYS A 65 0.91 -1.65 -14.02
N LYS A 66 0.71 -2.40 -15.09
CA LYS A 66 1.53 -3.57 -15.44
C LYS A 66 2.99 -3.15 -15.65
N HIS A 67 3.91 -3.90 -15.05
CA HIS A 67 5.34 -3.77 -15.30
C HIS A 67 5.86 -4.98 -16.10
N TRP A 68 7.06 -4.87 -16.65
CA TRP A 68 7.67 -5.95 -17.46
C TRP A 68 7.89 -7.25 -16.67
N PHE A 69 8.02 -7.16 -15.35
CA PHE A 69 8.17 -8.30 -14.44
C PHE A 69 6.83 -8.80 -13.86
N THR A 70 5.69 -8.22 -14.25
CA THR A 70 4.39 -8.65 -13.75
C THR A 70 3.98 -9.98 -14.41
N PRO A 71 3.72 -11.05 -13.65
CA PRO A 71 3.24 -12.32 -14.19
C PRO A 71 1.93 -12.17 -14.96
N LYS A 72 1.67 -13.07 -15.91
CA LYS A 72 0.38 -13.11 -16.61
C LYS A 72 -0.69 -13.74 -15.72
N ASN A 73 -1.89 -13.16 -15.72
CA ASN A 73 -3.08 -13.78 -15.13
C ASN A 73 -3.63 -14.87 -16.06
N ASN A 74 -4.39 -15.84 -15.53
CA ASN A 74 -5.12 -16.84 -16.31
C ASN A 74 -6.63 -16.69 -16.07
N PRO A 75 -7.33 -15.81 -16.82
CA PRO A 75 -8.75 -15.54 -16.57
C PRO A 75 -9.65 -16.77 -16.78
N ASN A 76 -9.30 -17.64 -17.74
CA ASN A 76 -10.02 -18.88 -18.03
C ASN A 76 -10.07 -19.86 -16.84
N ARG A 77 -9.06 -19.81 -15.95
CA ARG A 77 -8.99 -20.65 -14.75
C ARG A 77 -9.36 -19.88 -13.47
N ASN A 78 -9.78 -18.61 -13.61
CA ASN A 78 -10.03 -17.69 -12.51
C ASN A 78 -8.80 -17.54 -11.57
N GLU A 79 -7.60 -17.65 -12.12
CA GLU A 79 -6.33 -17.50 -11.40
C GLU A 79 -5.79 -16.09 -11.62
N TRP A 80 -5.85 -15.26 -10.58
CA TRP A 80 -5.42 -13.87 -10.60
C TRP A 80 -4.23 -13.67 -9.68
N LEU A 81 -3.09 -13.26 -10.23
CA LEU A 81 -1.85 -12.95 -9.51
C LEU A 81 -1.75 -11.47 -9.16
N TRP A 82 -2.22 -10.61 -10.08
CA TRP A 82 -2.27 -9.16 -9.93
C TRP A 82 -3.64 -8.59 -10.33
N THR A 83 -3.91 -7.35 -9.92
CA THR A 83 -5.21 -6.71 -10.11
C THR A 83 -5.33 -6.14 -11.53
N ASP A 84 -5.65 -7.00 -12.49
CA ASP A 84 -5.94 -6.59 -13.87
C ASP A 84 -7.39 -6.10 -13.97
N LEU A 85 -7.57 -4.81 -13.72
CA LEU A 85 -8.88 -4.22 -13.52
C LEU A 85 -9.75 -4.29 -14.79
N GLU A 86 -9.14 -4.07 -15.95
CA GLU A 86 -9.83 -4.10 -17.23
C GLU A 86 -10.34 -5.50 -17.55
N THR A 87 -9.47 -6.52 -17.50
CA THR A 87 -9.89 -7.90 -17.79
C THR A 87 -10.87 -8.44 -16.75
N MET A 88 -10.70 -8.08 -15.48
CA MET A 88 -11.69 -8.44 -14.44
C MET A 88 -13.05 -7.81 -14.74
N ALA A 89 -13.07 -6.52 -15.09
CA ALA A 89 -14.28 -5.78 -15.41
C ALA A 89 -15.01 -6.35 -16.64
N GLU A 90 -14.27 -6.64 -17.72
CA GLU A 90 -14.80 -7.25 -18.94
C GLU A 90 -15.50 -8.59 -18.67
N ILE A 91 -14.87 -9.46 -17.87
CA ILE A 91 -15.41 -10.79 -17.58
C ILE A 91 -16.66 -10.72 -16.71
N THR A 92 -16.72 -9.75 -15.79
CA THR A 92 -17.86 -9.61 -14.87
C THR A 92 -18.94 -8.65 -15.36
N GLY A 93 -18.73 -7.95 -16.48
CA GLY A 93 -19.61 -6.84 -16.91
C GLY A 93 -19.58 -5.63 -15.96
N ALA A 94 -18.51 -5.50 -15.17
CA ALA A 94 -18.37 -4.41 -14.20
C ALA A 94 -17.71 -3.18 -14.84
N GLN A 95 -17.82 -2.05 -14.17
CA GLN A 95 -17.00 -0.89 -14.49
C GLN A 95 -15.54 -1.17 -14.09
N PRO A 96 -14.54 -0.61 -14.81
CA PRO A 96 -13.12 -0.74 -14.47
C PRO A 96 -12.77 0.16 -13.28
N VAL A 97 -13.44 -0.06 -12.16
CA VAL A 97 -13.26 0.65 -10.89
C VAL A 97 -13.21 -0.39 -9.78
N MET A 98 -12.21 -0.27 -8.90
CA MET A 98 -12.04 -1.13 -7.72
C MET A 98 -12.24 -0.32 -6.44
N ILE A 99 -13.10 -0.83 -5.57
CA ILE A 99 -13.28 -0.33 -4.21
C ILE A 99 -12.56 -1.28 -3.25
N GLU A 100 -11.61 -0.76 -2.47
CA GLU A 100 -10.99 -1.51 -1.38
C GLU A 100 -11.81 -1.32 -0.10
N GLN A 101 -12.46 -2.39 0.36
CA GLN A 101 -13.30 -2.33 1.55
C GLN A 101 -12.44 -2.08 2.79
N ASN A 102 -12.83 -1.05 3.54
CA ASN A 102 -12.26 -0.78 4.86
C ASN A 102 -12.91 -1.72 5.87
N LEU A 103 -12.11 -2.20 6.81
CA LEU A 103 -12.63 -2.92 7.96
C LEU A 103 -12.10 -2.28 9.23
N GLY A 104 -13.05 -1.81 10.05
CA GLY A 104 -12.80 -1.45 11.44
C GLY A 104 -13.02 -2.66 12.34
N GLY A 105 -12.12 -2.91 13.29
CA GLY A 105 -12.29 -3.99 14.24
C GLY A 105 -11.12 -4.10 15.20
N SER A 106 -11.38 -4.64 16.39
CA SER A 106 -10.31 -5.04 17.30
C SER A 106 -9.57 -6.27 16.76
N PRO A 107 -8.30 -6.50 17.15
CA PRO A 107 -7.56 -7.71 16.76
C PRO A 107 -8.31 -9.01 17.03
N TYR A 108 -9.13 -9.06 18.08
CA TYR A 108 -9.97 -10.20 18.42
C TYR A 108 -11.02 -10.50 17.33
N LEU A 109 -11.74 -9.46 16.87
CA LEU A 109 -12.74 -9.63 15.81
C LEU A 109 -12.11 -10.09 14.50
N ILE A 110 -10.91 -9.60 14.18
CA ILE A 110 -10.18 -10.01 12.98
C ILE A 110 -9.88 -11.51 13.01
N ASN A 111 -9.39 -12.03 14.15
CA ASN A 111 -9.10 -13.46 14.28
C ASN A 111 -10.35 -14.32 14.12
N GLN A 112 -11.47 -13.91 14.72
CA GLN A 112 -12.75 -14.61 14.58
C GLN A 112 -13.24 -14.60 13.12
N MET A 113 -13.13 -13.48 12.41
CA MET A 113 -13.49 -13.39 11.00
C MET A 113 -12.65 -14.32 10.12
N ILE A 114 -11.35 -14.47 10.41
CA ILE A 114 -10.47 -15.41 9.70
C ILE A 114 -10.94 -16.85 9.90
N GLU A 115 -11.29 -17.23 11.12
CA GLU A 115 -11.78 -18.57 11.45
C GLU A 115 -13.14 -18.88 10.80
N ASP A 116 -14.03 -17.88 10.74
CA ASP A 116 -15.36 -18.01 10.14
C ASP A 116 -15.33 -17.93 8.59
N GLY A 117 -14.20 -17.53 8.01
CA GLY A 117 -14.01 -17.39 6.56
C GLY A 117 -14.62 -16.11 5.99
N ILE A 118 -14.74 -15.07 6.82
CA ILE A 118 -15.21 -13.75 6.42
C ILE A 118 -13.99 -12.95 5.91
N PRO A 119 -14.05 -12.34 4.71
CA PRO A 119 -12.94 -11.57 4.19
C PRO A 119 -12.58 -10.39 5.10
N VAL A 120 -11.32 -10.30 5.49
CA VAL A 120 -10.78 -9.23 6.34
C VAL A 120 -10.33 -8.07 5.47
N GLY A 121 -11.08 -6.97 5.49
CA GLY A 121 -10.77 -5.74 4.74
C GLY A 121 -9.46 -5.09 5.18
N LYS A 122 -9.07 -4.02 4.50
CA LYS A 122 -7.86 -3.29 4.88
C LYS A 122 -8.12 -2.52 6.17
N ILE A 123 -7.25 -2.70 7.16
CA ILE A 123 -7.24 -1.86 8.35
C ILE A 123 -6.73 -0.48 7.89
N PRO A 124 -7.47 0.62 8.12
CA PRO A 124 -6.99 1.95 7.79
C PRO A 124 -5.78 2.28 8.68
N SER A 125 -4.58 1.94 8.20
CA SER A 125 -3.32 2.34 8.81
C SER A 125 -2.79 3.58 8.09
N VAL A 126 -2.50 4.63 8.87
CA VAL A 126 -1.78 5.79 8.37
C VAL A 126 -0.30 5.55 8.66
N ASP A 127 0.42 5.03 7.67
CA ASP A 127 1.88 4.87 7.77
C ASP A 127 2.55 6.20 7.37
N LEU A 128 2.81 7.04 8.36
CA LEU A 128 3.57 8.27 8.16
C LEU A 128 5.05 7.91 8.08
N ARG A 129 5.68 8.24 6.94
CA ARG A 129 7.10 7.97 6.72
C ARG A 129 7.94 8.63 7.81
N ASN A 130 8.54 7.84 8.69
CA ASN A 130 9.39 8.35 9.78
C ASN A 130 10.82 8.59 9.28
N THR A 131 11.07 9.79 8.76
CA THR A 131 12.41 10.21 8.28
C THR A 131 13.18 11.08 9.27
N HIS A 132 12.70 11.24 10.51
CA HIS A 132 13.27 12.18 11.48
C HIS A 132 14.74 11.88 11.79
N LEU A 133 15.08 10.60 11.99
CA LEU A 133 16.47 10.19 12.26
C LEU A 133 17.41 10.52 11.08
N GLN A 134 16.94 10.30 9.85
CA GLN A 134 17.72 10.59 8.65
C GLN A 134 18.02 12.10 8.51
N TYR A 135 17.02 12.94 8.78
CA TYR A 135 17.21 14.39 8.82
C TYR A 135 18.14 14.80 9.96
N ALA A 136 17.98 14.24 11.16
CA ALA A 136 18.86 14.53 12.28
C ALA A 136 20.33 14.23 11.92
N ILE A 137 20.61 13.06 11.36
CA ILE A 137 21.97 12.69 10.91
C ILE A 137 22.51 13.71 9.91
N THR A 138 21.71 14.11 8.93
CA THR A 138 22.11 15.11 7.92
C THR A 138 22.49 16.45 8.56
N TRP A 139 21.64 16.97 9.44
CA TRP A 139 21.85 18.27 10.08
C TRP A 139 23.01 18.26 11.08
N TYR A 140 23.16 17.21 11.88
CA TYR A 140 24.29 17.09 12.80
C TYR A 140 25.61 16.90 12.04
N SER A 141 25.62 16.13 10.94
CA SER A 141 26.82 15.98 10.11
C SER A 141 27.25 17.31 9.49
N LEU A 142 26.30 18.09 8.97
CA LEU A 142 26.59 19.41 8.41
C LEU A 142 27.08 20.40 9.49
N SER A 143 26.47 20.39 10.67
CA SER A 143 26.86 21.21 11.82
C SER A 143 28.27 20.88 12.33
N ILE A 144 28.63 19.59 12.40
CA ILE A 144 29.97 19.14 12.78
C ILE A 144 30.99 19.59 11.73
N ALA A 145 30.70 19.38 10.44
CA ALA A 145 31.61 19.76 9.36
C ALA A 145 31.90 21.28 9.36
N THR A 146 30.85 22.11 9.51
CA THR A 146 31.02 23.56 9.58
C THR A 146 31.74 24.01 10.85
N SER A 147 31.45 23.39 12.00
CA SER A 147 32.15 23.67 13.26
C SER A 147 33.64 23.33 13.18
N VAL A 148 34.00 22.20 12.55
CA VAL A 148 35.39 21.80 12.33
C VAL A 148 36.11 22.79 11.40
N MET A 149 35.48 23.17 10.28
CA MET A 149 36.06 24.17 9.37
C MET A 149 36.29 25.51 10.06
N PHE A 150 35.32 25.97 10.85
CA PHE A 150 35.42 27.22 11.61
C PHE A 150 36.56 27.17 12.63
N TYR A 151 36.68 26.06 13.37
CA TYR A 151 37.76 25.86 14.34
C TYR A 151 39.15 25.88 13.67
N ILE A 152 39.30 25.23 12.51
CA ILE A 152 40.54 25.26 11.73
C ILE A 152 40.87 26.69 11.28
N LEU A 153 39.88 27.46 10.85
CA LEU A 153 40.08 28.85 10.41
C LEU A 153 40.54 29.74 11.56
N MET A 154 39.97 29.59 12.77
CA MET A 154 40.41 30.34 13.95
C MET A 154 41.84 30.00 14.38
N LYS A 155 42.32 28.79 14.11
CA LYS A 155 43.69 28.36 14.44
C LYS A 155 44.74 28.77 13.40
N LYS A 156 44.35 29.23 12.22
CA LYS A 156 45.30 29.71 11.21
C LYS A 156 45.73 31.15 11.56
N PRO A 157 47.04 31.46 11.67
CA PRO A 157 47.50 32.83 11.86
C PRO A 157 47.08 33.68 10.66
N PRO A 158 46.78 34.97 10.84
CA PRO A 158 46.41 35.84 9.74
C PRO A 158 47.56 35.88 8.72
N THR A 159 47.33 35.31 7.54
CA THR A 159 48.20 35.49 6.37
C THR A 159 48.09 36.94 5.92
N GLY A 160 48.79 37.83 6.63
CA GLY A 160 48.94 39.21 6.23
C GLY A 160 49.97 39.30 5.12
N HIS A 161 49.56 39.64 3.90
CA HIS A 161 50.41 40.29 2.90
C HIS A 161 49.54 41.16 1.98
N PHE A 162 49.09 42.32 2.49
CA PHE A 162 48.61 43.40 1.65
C PHE A 162 49.78 44.38 1.42
N LYS A 163 50.69 44.06 0.48
CA LYS A 163 51.71 45.03 0.04
C LYS A 163 50.99 46.10 -0.80
N ARG A 164 50.60 47.22 -0.16
CA ARG A 164 50.31 48.46 -0.89
C ARG A 164 51.62 48.97 -1.47
N LYS A 165 51.79 48.84 -2.78
CA LYS A 165 52.87 49.47 -3.53
C LYS A 165 52.56 50.96 -3.58
N VAL A 166 53.20 51.75 -2.72
CA VAL A 166 53.14 53.22 -2.80
C VAL A 166 53.99 53.61 -4.02
N MET A 167 53.36 54.15 -5.06
CA MET A 167 54.07 54.82 -6.16
C MET A 167 54.57 56.16 -5.62
N GLN A 168 55.90 56.35 -5.54
CA GLN A 168 56.50 57.68 -5.46
C GLN A 168 56.98 58.02 -6.88
N GLY A 169 56.58 59.21 -7.34
CA GLY A 169 56.91 59.76 -8.66
C GLY A 169 58.27 60.42 -8.72
#